data_AF-A0A673UUD9-F1
#
_entry.id   AF-A0A673UUD9-F1
#
_cell.length_a   1.000
_cell.length_b   1.000
_cell.length_c   1.000
_cell.angle_alpha   90.00
_cell.angle_beta   90.00
_cell.angle_gamma   90.00
#
_symmetry.space_group_name_H-M   'P 1'
#
loop_
_entity.id
_entity.type
_entity.pdbx_description
1 polymer ?
#
loop_
_entity_poly.entity_id
_entity_poly.type
_entity_poly.pdbx_seq_one_letter_code
_entity_poly.pdbx_strand_id
1 'polypeptide(L)'
;MMAVLEIQANGDTRVTEEAITRAGRSLSDPNMREFILSCLARDPSQRPSAHNLLFHRVLFEVHSLKLLAAHCFLQHQYLMPENVVEEKTKAVDLHAVLAEIPRPPRPPLQWRYSEVSCLELDKFLEDVRNGIYPLMNFAAARPLGLPRVLAPPPEETQKAKTPTPEPFDSETRKVIHMQCNLERSEDKARWHLTLLLVLEDRLHRQLTYDLLPTDSAQDLAAELVHYGFVHEDDRPKLAAFLESTFLKYLGAQP
;
A
#
# COMPACT_ATOMS: atom_id res chain seq x y z
N MET A 1 -2.70 -10.18 -16.63
CA MET A 1 -1.94 -9.49 -17.71
C MET A 1 -2.67 -8.18 -18.01
N MET A 2 -1.96 -7.06 -18.11
CA MET A 2 -2.55 -5.72 -18.20
C MET A 2 -3.22 -5.47 -19.55
N ALA A 3 -4.44 -4.93 -19.55
CA ALA A 3 -5.02 -4.33 -20.74
C ALA A 3 -4.43 -2.93 -20.92
N VAL A 4 -3.82 -2.69 -22.07
CA VAL A 4 -3.25 -1.39 -22.44
C VAL A 4 -4.20 -0.71 -23.41
N LEU A 5 -4.76 0.43 -22.98
CA LEU A 5 -5.43 1.39 -23.85
C LEU A 5 -4.41 2.45 -24.25
N GLU A 6 -3.95 2.42 -25.50
CA GLU A 6 -3.11 3.48 -26.05
C GLU A 6 -3.97 4.74 -26.24
N ILE A 7 -3.85 5.68 -25.30
CA ILE A 7 -4.47 7.01 -25.42
C ILE A 7 -3.50 7.88 -26.21
N GLN A 8 -3.88 8.27 -27.43
CA GLN A 8 -3.05 9.15 -28.26
C GLN A 8 -2.94 10.53 -27.61
N ALA A 9 -1.71 11.01 -27.38
CA ALA A 9 -1.43 12.30 -26.74
C ALA A 9 -1.67 13.52 -27.67
N ASN A 10 -2.16 13.32 -28.89
CA ASN A 10 -2.26 14.35 -29.93
C ASN A 10 -3.49 15.28 -29.81
N GLY A 11 -4.10 15.40 -28.63
CA GLY A 11 -5.20 16.35 -28.39
C GLY A 11 -6.59 15.93 -28.88
N ASP A 12 -6.72 14.75 -29.51
CA ASP A 12 -8.02 14.13 -29.79
C ASP A 12 -8.31 13.08 -28.70
N THR A 13 -8.98 13.50 -27.62
CA THR A 13 -9.23 12.70 -26.40
C THR A 13 -10.35 11.67 -26.55
N ARG A 14 -10.79 11.39 -27.78
CA ARG A 14 -11.93 10.51 -28.04
C ARG A 14 -11.49 9.04 -28.07
N VAL A 15 -11.91 8.29 -27.06
CA VAL A 15 -11.75 6.83 -27.03
C VAL A 15 -12.69 6.19 -28.04
N THR A 16 -12.16 5.48 -29.03
CA THR A 16 -12.95 4.79 -30.05
C THR A 16 -13.47 3.44 -29.55
N GLU A 17 -14.58 2.98 -30.12
CA GLU A 17 -15.16 1.67 -29.76
C GLU A 17 -14.24 0.50 -30.15
N GLU A 18 -13.48 0.64 -31.24
CA GLU A 18 -12.49 -0.34 -31.64
C GLU A 18 -11.36 -0.43 -30.61
N ALA A 19 -10.97 0.70 -30.01
CA ALA A 19 -9.97 0.72 -28.94
C ALA A 19 -10.47 0.00 -27.69
N ILE A 20 -11.73 0.24 -27.29
CA ILE A 20 -12.37 -0.47 -26.16
C ILE A 20 -12.45 -1.97 -26.45
N THR A 21 -12.86 -2.35 -27.66
CA THR A 21 -13.00 -3.76 -28.04
C THR A 21 -11.65 -4.49 -28.07
N ARG A 22 -10.60 -3.84 -28.59
CA ARG A 22 -9.23 -4.38 -28.58
C ARG A 22 -8.71 -4.55 -27.15
N ALA A 23 -8.90 -3.55 -26.29
CA ALA A 23 -8.51 -3.61 -24.89
C ALA A 23 -9.26 -4.70 -24.13
N GLY A 24 -10.57 -4.84 -24.36
CA GLY A 24 -11.38 -5.92 -23.77
C GLY A 24 -10.91 -7.31 -24.18
N ARG A 25 -10.46 -7.50 -25.43
CA ARG A 25 -9.89 -8.78 -25.89
C ARG A 25 -8.50 -9.07 -25.32
N SER A 26 -7.76 -8.04 -24.93
CA SER A 26 -6.43 -8.19 -24.30
C SER A 26 -6.50 -8.66 -22.83
N LEU A 27 -7.68 -8.57 -22.19
CA LEU A 27 -7.90 -9.06 -20.83
C LEU A 27 -7.90 -10.59 -20.79
N SER A 28 -6.90 -11.16 -20.10
CA SER A 28 -6.73 -12.61 -19.96
C SER A 28 -7.72 -13.26 -18.99
N ASP A 29 -8.12 -12.54 -17.94
CA ASP A 29 -9.07 -13.05 -16.93
C ASP A 29 -10.52 -12.80 -17.37
N PRO A 30 -11.35 -13.85 -17.53
CA PRO A 30 -12.76 -13.69 -17.90
C PRO A 30 -13.58 -12.84 -16.91
N ASN A 31 -13.29 -12.92 -15.60
CA ASN A 31 -14.04 -12.15 -14.59
C ASN A 31 -13.68 -10.66 -14.66
N MET A 32 -12.39 -10.32 -14.78
CA MET A 32 -11.94 -8.94 -14.99
C MET A 32 -12.48 -8.36 -16.30
N ARG A 33 -12.53 -9.17 -17.36
CA ARG A 33 -13.13 -8.76 -18.65
C ARG A 33 -14.61 -8.44 -18.50
N GLU A 34 -15.37 -9.31 -17.86
CA GLU A 34 -16.79 -9.08 -17.59
C GLU A 34 -17.00 -7.81 -16.75
N PHE A 35 -16.23 -7.65 -15.66
CA PHE A 35 -16.32 -6.52 -14.76
C PHE A 35 -16.15 -5.18 -15.49
N ILE A 36 -15.06 -5.05 -16.26
CA ILE A 36 -14.73 -3.82 -16.98
C ILE A 36 -15.76 -3.55 -18.09
N LEU A 37 -16.15 -4.56 -18.87
CA LEU A 37 -17.13 -4.39 -19.95
C LEU A 37 -18.52 -4.02 -19.43
N SER A 38 -18.91 -4.54 -18.27
CA SER A 38 -20.19 -4.19 -17.61
C SER A 38 -20.23 -2.71 -17.24
N CYS A 39 -19.11 -2.15 -16.77
CA CYS A 39 -18.98 -0.71 -16.50
C CYS A 39 -19.03 0.16 -17.77
N LEU A 40 -18.62 -0.40 -18.91
CA LEU A 40 -18.55 0.30 -20.20
C LEU A 40 -19.81 0.11 -21.07
N ALA A 41 -20.90 -0.44 -20.53
CA ALA A 41 -22.13 -0.62 -21.28
C ALA A 41 -22.61 0.71 -21.90
N ARG A 42 -22.99 0.68 -23.19
CA ARG A 42 -23.45 1.88 -23.92
C ARG A 42 -24.70 2.47 -23.29
N ASP A 43 -25.64 1.62 -22.89
CA ASP A 43 -26.84 2.00 -22.16
C ASP A 43 -26.49 2.21 -20.67
N PRO A 44 -26.67 3.43 -20.13
CA PRO A 44 -26.42 3.71 -18.71
C PRO A 44 -27.26 2.85 -17.76
N SER A 45 -28.47 2.45 -18.16
CA SER A 45 -29.36 1.65 -17.32
C SER A 45 -28.90 0.20 -17.13
N GLN A 46 -28.03 -0.28 -18.02
CA GLN A 46 -27.43 -1.62 -17.97
C GLN A 46 -26.14 -1.65 -17.14
N ARG A 47 -25.60 -0.48 -16.74
CA ARG A 47 -24.38 -0.43 -15.94
C ARG A 47 -24.68 -0.85 -14.51
N PRO A 48 -23.87 -1.74 -13.91
CA PRO A 48 -24.06 -2.15 -12.52
C PRO A 48 -23.84 -0.97 -11.56
N SER A 49 -24.57 -0.99 -10.44
CA SER A 49 -24.36 -0.03 -9.35
C SER A 49 -23.02 -0.26 -8.65
N ALA A 50 -22.53 0.74 -7.91
CA ALA A 50 -21.32 0.60 -7.08
C ALA A 50 -21.44 -0.58 -6.09
N HIS A 51 -22.61 -0.77 -5.50
CA HIS A 51 -22.90 -1.93 -4.65
C HIS A 51 -22.71 -3.24 -5.43
N ASN A 52 -23.31 -3.38 -6.61
CA ASN A 52 -23.19 -4.60 -7.42
C ASN A 52 -21.74 -4.85 -7.86
N LEU A 53 -20.97 -3.80 -8.15
CA LEU A 53 -19.54 -3.90 -8.49
C LEU A 53 -18.70 -4.42 -7.31
N LEU A 54 -18.95 -3.94 -6.08
CA LEU A 54 -18.25 -4.42 -4.88
C LEU A 54 -18.44 -5.91 -4.62
N PHE A 55 -19.59 -6.46 -5.03
CA PHE A 55 -19.90 -7.90 -4.94
C PHE A 55 -19.58 -8.69 -6.21
N HIS A 56 -18.99 -8.05 -7.23
CA HIS A 56 -18.56 -8.74 -8.43
C HIS A 56 -17.40 -9.70 -8.09
N ARG A 57 -17.39 -10.89 -8.68
CA ARG A 57 -16.43 -11.97 -8.40
C ARG A 57 -14.94 -11.59 -8.49
N VAL A 58 -14.62 -10.51 -9.19
CA VAL A 58 -13.24 -10.01 -9.35
C VAL A 58 -12.78 -9.15 -8.16
N LEU A 59 -13.72 -8.49 -7.46
CA LEU A 59 -13.45 -7.68 -6.27
C LEU A 59 -13.84 -8.42 -4.99
N PHE A 60 -14.91 -9.21 -5.08
CA PHE A 60 -15.43 -9.99 -3.98
C PHE A 60 -14.74 -11.35 -3.91
N GLU A 61 -13.54 -11.34 -3.37
CA GLU A 61 -12.85 -12.57 -3.02
C GLU A 61 -13.45 -13.14 -1.73
N VAL A 62 -14.23 -14.21 -1.89
CA VAL A 62 -14.65 -15.07 -0.78
C VAL A 62 -13.54 -16.06 -0.51
N HIS A 63 -12.88 -15.90 0.62
CA HIS A 63 -11.87 -16.86 1.09
C HIS A 63 -12.52 -18.23 1.21
N SER A 64 -11.80 -19.28 0.80
CA SER A 64 -12.30 -20.64 0.93
C SER A 64 -12.69 -20.94 2.39
N LEU A 65 -13.75 -21.73 2.59
CA LEU A 65 -14.15 -22.17 3.93
C LEU A 65 -12.99 -22.84 4.68
N LYS A 66 -12.14 -23.58 3.95
CA LYS A 66 -10.91 -24.19 4.46
C LYS A 66 -9.94 -23.14 5.04
N LEU A 67 -9.70 -22.05 4.33
CA LEU A 67 -8.82 -20.98 4.81
C LEU A 67 -9.43 -20.24 5.99
N LEU A 68 -10.74 -19.93 5.93
CA LEU A 68 -11.46 -19.30 7.04
C LEU A 68 -11.41 -20.18 8.31
N ALA A 69 -11.63 -21.49 8.15
CA ALA A 69 -11.56 -22.45 9.25
C ALA A 69 -10.15 -22.55 9.84
N ALA A 70 -9.10 -22.52 9.02
CA ALA A 70 -7.72 -22.53 9.49
C ALA A 70 -7.37 -21.28 10.32
N HIS A 71 -7.77 -20.10 9.88
CA HIS A 71 -7.59 -18.86 10.65
C HIS A 71 -8.35 -18.90 11.99
N CYS A 72 -9.60 -19.37 11.97
CA CYS A 72 -10.39 -19.55 13.19
C CYS A 72 -9.74 -20.55 14.16
N PHE A 73 -9.23 -21.68 13.63
CA PHE A 73 -8.53 -22.69 14.40
C PHE A 73 -7.26 -22.13 15.06
N LEU A 74 -6.40 -21.46 14.30
CA LEU A 74 -5.15 -20.89 14.81
C LEU A 74 -5.39 -19.79 15.86
N GLN A 75 -6.41 -18.95 15.65
CA GLN A 75 -6.78 -17.90 16.61
C GLN A 75 -7.17 -18.47 17.98
N HIS A 76 -7.77 -19.66 18.02
CA HIS A 76 -8.27 -20.30 19.23
C HIS A 76 -7.44 -21.52 19.66
N GLN A 77 -6.24 -21.69 19.10
CA GLN A 77 -5.41 -22.87 19.32
C GLN A 77 -5.09 -23.08 20.81
N TYR A 78 -4.94 -21.99 21.59
CA TYR A 78 -4.67 -22.04 23.04
C TYR A 78 -5.81 -22.69 23.86
N LEU A 79 -7.00 -22.84 23.30
CA LEU A 79 -8.13 -23.52 23.94
C LEU A 79 -8.13 -25.03 23.71
N MET A 80 -7.26 -25.52 22.82
CA MET A 80 -7.26 -26.91 22.35
C MET A 80 -6.01 -27.65 22.83
N PRO A 81 -6.09 -28.97 23.06
CA PRO A 81 -4.90 -29.80 23.30
C PRO A 81 -3.92 -29.74 22.11
N GLU A 82 -2.62 -29.79 22.38
CA GLU A 82 -1.59 -29.69 21.33
C GLU A 82 -1.68 -30.80 20.27
N ASN A 83 -2.16 -31.98 20.64
CA ASN A 83 -2.26 -33.14 19.74
C ASN A 83 -3.62 -33.26 19.04
N VAL A 84 -4.53 -32.28 19.21
CA VAL A 84 -5.92 -32.42 18.73
C VAL A 84 -5.99 -32.65 17.22
N VAL A 85 -5.08 -32.06 16.46
CA VAL A 85 -5.03 -32.22 15.00
C VAL A 85 -4.64 -33.64 14.65
N GLU A 86 -3.54 -34.14 15.24
CA GLU A 86 -2.98 -35.46 14.99
C GLU A 86 -3.93 -36.59 15.42
N GLU A 87 -4.60 -36.44 16.56
CA GLU A 87 -5.61 -37.40 17.02
C GLU A 87 -6.82 -37.46 16.09
N LYS A 88 -7.27 -36.31 15.59
CA LYS A 88 -8.43 -36.23 14.69
C LYS A 88 -8.13 -36.78 13.31
N THR A 89 -6.95 -36.52 12.73
CA THR A 89 -6.56 -37.11 11.43
C THR A 89 -6.39 -38.61 11.52
N LYS A 90 -5.82 -39.14 12.60
CA LYS A 90 -5.67 -40.60 12.79
C LYS A 90 -7.00 -41.33 12.98
N ALA A 91 -8.02 -40.64 13.49
CA ALA A 91 -9.35 -41.20 13.73
C ALA A 91 -10.29 -41.13 12.51
N VAL A 92 -9.86 -40.55 11.38
CA VAL A 92 -10.69 -40.48 10.16
C VAL A 92 -10.78 -41.85 9.49
N ASP A 93 -12.00 -42.38 9.36
CA ASP A 93 -12.28 -43.54 8.52
C ASP A 93 -12.25 -43.15 7.04
N LEU A 94 -11.27 -43.68 6.30
CA LEU A 94 -11.10 -43.41 4.87
C LEU A 94 -12.27 -43.93 4.01
N HIS A 95 -13.02 -44.93 4.50
CA HIS A 95 -14.17 -45.47 3.80
C HIS A 95 -15.48 -44.77 4.13
N ALA A 96 -15.48 -43.87 5.13
CA ALA A 96 -16.65 -43.07 5.45
C ALA A 96 -17.04 -42.18 4.27
N VAL A 97 -18.35 -42.05 4.06
CA VAL A 97 -18.91 -41.16 3.04
C VAL A 97 -18.75 -39.72 3.52
N LEU A 98 -17.97 -38.94 2.79
CA LEU A 98 -17.76 -37.51 3.03
C LEU A 98 -18.96 -36.69 2.54
N ALA A 99 -19.47 -37.01 1.35
CA ALA A 99 -20.59 -36.32 0.74
C ALA A 99 -21.41 -37.26 -0.14
N GLU A 100 -22.73 -37.04 -0.19
CA GLU A 100 -23.67 -37.77 -1.03
C GLU A 100 -24.61 -36.81 -1.76
N ILE A 101 -24.82 -37.04 -3.06
CA ILE A 101 -25.85 -36.36 -3.86
C ILE A 101 -26.90 -37.38 -4.31
N PRO A 102 -28.14 -37.29 -3.80
CA PRO A 102 -29.26 -38.11 -4.24
C PRO A 102 -29.61 -37.84 -5.71
N ARG A 103 -29.80 -38.88 -6.53
CA ARG A 103 -30.16 -38.74 -7.95
C ARG A 103 -31.20 -39.73 -8.45
N PRO A 104 -32.48 -39.66 -8.05
CA PRO A 104 -33.51 -40.57 -8.57
C PRO A 104 -33.68 -40.42 -10.10
N PRO A 105 -33.79 -41.52 -10.89
CA PRO A 105 -33.86 -42.94 -10.52
C PRO A 105 -32.50 -43.68 -10.44
N ARG A 106 -31.38 -42.94 -10.50
CA ARG A 106 -30.02 -43.49 -10.44
C ARG A 106 -29.56 -43.69 -8.99
N PRO A 107 -28.57 -44.56 -8.74
CA PRO A 107 -27.91 -44.62 -7.44
C PRO A 107 -27.31 -43.26 -7.05
N PRO A 108 -27.26 -42.95 -5.73
CA PRO A 108 -26.67 -41.72 -5.24
C PRO A 108 -25.20 -41.63 -5.63
N LEU A 109 -24.74 -40.41 -5.91
CA LEU A 109 -23.32 -40.16 -6.15
C LEU A 109 -22.66 -39.91 -4.79
N GLN A 110 -21.77 -40.80 -4.38
CA GLN A 110 -21.05 -40.73 -3.11
C GLN A 110 -19.58 -40.39 -3.35
N TRP A 111 -19.01 -39.62 -2.44
CA TRP A 111 -17.57 -39.42 -2.31
C TRP A 111 -17.12 -39.87 -0.94
N ARG A 112 -16.13 -40.75 -0.89
CA ARG A 112 -15.48 -41.20 0.35
C ARG A 112 -14.24 -40.39 0.66
N TYR A 113 -13.81 -40.39 1.93
CA TYR A 113 -12.56 -39.74 2.32
C TYR A 113 -11.34 -40.25 1.53
N SER A 114 -11.31 -41.52 1.15
CA SER A 114 -10.25 -42.12 0.30
C SER A 114 -10.22 -41.58 -1.14
N GLU A 115 -11.32 -41.01 -1.63
CA GLU A 115 -11.47 -40.55 -3.02
C GLU A 115 -11.16 -39.06 -3.15
N VAL A 116 -10.91 -38.37 -2.03
CA VAL A 116 -10.53 -36.96 -1.99
C VAL A 116 -9.06 -36.86 -1.61
N SER A 117 -8.32 -36.00 -2.32
CA SER A 117 -6.91 -35.76 -2.01
C SER A 117 -6.75 -35.37 -0.54
N CYS A 118 -5.93 -36.13 0.20
CA CYS A 118 -5.62 -35.81 1.58
C CYS A 118 -4.93 -34.45 1.64
N LEU A 119 -5.50 -33.54 2.42
CA LEU A 119 -4.86 -32.28 2.69
C LEU A 119 -3.69 -32.51 3.65
N GLU A 120 -2.49 -32.05 3.30
CA GLU A 120 -1.38 -31.89 4.25
C GLU A 120 -1.75 -30.79 5.26
N LEU A 121 -2.59 -31.13 6.24
CA LEU A 121 -3.23 -30.18 7.15
C LEU A 121 -2.19 -29.44 7.98
N ASP A 122 -1.16 -30.14 8.48
CA ASP A 122 -0.10 -29.54 9.29
C ASP A 122 0.67 -28.48 8.52
N LYS A 123 1.12 -28.80 7.30
CA LYS A 123 1.79 -27.86 6.42
C LYS A 123 0.88 -26.69 6.04
N PHE A 124 -0.39 -26.96 5.75
CA PHE A 124 -1.35 -25.90 5.43
C PHE A 124 -1.56 -24.94 6.60
N LEU A 125 -1.71 -25.45 7.83
CA LEU A 125 -1.84 -24.63 9.04
C LEU A 125 -0.55 -23.83 9.30
N GLU A 126 0.61 -24.42 9.07
CA GLU A 126 1.91 -23.76 9.14
C GLU A 126 2.00 -22.59 8.15
N ASP A 127 1.66 -22.82 6.88
CA ASP A 127 1.66 -21.80 5.84
C ASP A 127 0.69 -20.65 6.16
N VAL A 128 -0.48 -20.96 6.71
CA VAL A 128 -1.46 -19.95 7.17
C VAL A 128 -0.91 -19.15 8.34
N ARG A 129 -0.29 -19.80 9.33
CA ARG A 129 0.36 -19.14 10.48
C ARG A 129 1.49 -18.21 10.04
N ASN A 130 2.25 -18.63 9.03
CA ASN A 130 3.35 -17.86 8.44
C ASN A 130 2.87 -16.75 7.49
N GLY A 131 1.55 -16.59 7.31
CA GLY A 131 0.97 -15.50 6.53
C GLY A 131 1.02 -15.69 5.02
N ILE A 132 1.30 -16.90 4.52
CA ILE A 132 1.31 -17.22 3.08
C ILE A 132 -0.12 -17.10 2.50
N TYR A 133 -1.14 -17.34 3.34
CA TYR A 133 -2.56 -17.24 2.97
C TYR A 133 -3.29 -16.21 3.86
N PRO A 134 -3.15 -14.90 3.58
CA PRO A 134 -3.82 -13.84 4.35
C PRO A 134 -5.33 -13.80 4.06
N LEU A 135 -6.14 -13.37 5.05
CA LEU A 135 -7.54 -13.00 4.82
C LEU A 135 -7.60 -11.54 4.36
N MET A 136 -7.75 -11.31 3.06
CA MET A 136 -7.72 -9.98 2.45
C MET A 136 -9.00 -9.15 2.66
N ASN A 137 -10.11 -9.75 3.13
CA ASN A 137 -11.43 -9.08 3.29
C ASN A 137 -11.99 -9.06 4.73
N PHE A 138 -11.43 -9.82 5.66
CA PHE A 138 -11.82 -9.81 7.06
C PHE A 138 -10.63 -9.36 7.90
N ALA A 139 -10.29 -8.09 7.80
CA ALA A 139 -9.43 -7.48 8.80
C ALA A 139 -10.18 -7.51 10.15
N ALA A 140 -10.00 -8.58 10.93
CA ALA A 140 -9.82 -8.37 12.36
C ALA A 140 -8.76 -7.28 12.45
N ALA A 141 -9.12 -6.15 13.06
CA ALA A 141 -8.31 -4.95 13.09
C ALA A 141 -6.84 -5.34 13.28
N ARG A 142 -6.04 -5.13 12.23
CA ARG A 142 -4.62 -4.87 12.40
C ARG A 142 -4.56 -3.81 13.52
N PRO A 143 -3.69 -3.93 14.55
CA PRO A 143 -3.56 -2.88 15.55
C PRO A 143 -3.53 -1.54 14.81
N LEU A 144 -4.51 -0.69 15.11
CA LEU A 144 -4.75 0.55 14.40
C LEU A 144 -3.49 1.41 14.48
N GLY A 145 -2.73 1.41 13.39
CA GLY A 145 -1.61 2.34 13.16
C GLY A 145 -1.80 3.19 11.92
N LEU A 146 -2.96 3.12 11.24
CA LEU A 146 -3.25 3.95 10.08
C LEU A 146 -4.67 4.53 10.21
N PRO A 147 -4.80 5.87 10.32
CA PRO A 147 -6.11 6.53 10.30
C PRO A 147 -6.78 6.29 8.94
N ARG A 148 -7.98 5.69 8.94
CA ARG A 148 -8.86 5.72 7.77
C ARG A 148 -9.36 7.15 7.59
N VAL A 149 -8.81 7.85 6.61
CA VAL A 149 -9.33 9.15 6.16
C VAL A 149 -10.69 8.93 5.48
N LEU A 150 -11.74 9.43 6.11
CA LEU A 150 -13.05 9.64 5.46
C LEU A 150 -12.85 10.64 4.32
N ALA A 151 -13.29 10.30 3.12
CA ALA A 151 -13.26 11.24 1.99
C ALA A 151 -14.15 12.46 2.31
N PRO A 152 -13.66 13.71 2.12
CA PRO A 152 -14.48 14.90 2.28
C PRO A 152 -15.53 15.01 1.15
N PRO A 153 -16.67 15.67 1.39
CA PRO A 153 -17.74 15.84 0.40
C PRO A 153 -17.32 16.78 -0.74
N PRO A 154 -17.98 16.71 -1.92
CA PRO A 154 -17.58 17.47 -3.10
C PRO A 154 -17.75 18.97 -2.86
N GLU A 155 -16.66 19.73 -2.98
CA GLU A 155 -16.66 21.20 -2.85
C GLU A 155 -17.24 21.87 -4.11
N GLU A 156 -18.29 22.65 -3.91
CA GLU A 156 -18.72 23.69 -4.84
C GLU A 156 -17.75 24.89 -4.75
N THR A 157 -17.19 25.25 -5.91
CA THR A 157 -16.77 26.60 -6.34
C THR A 157 -15.75 27.38 -5.49
N GLN A 158 -14.50 27.33 -5.96
CA GLN A 158 -13.48 28.40 -5.99
C GLN A 158 -13.61 29.55 -4.97
N LYS A 159 -12.74 29.52 -3.95
CA LYS A 159 -12.00 30.71 -3.46
C LYS A 159 -10.84 30.28 -2.56
N ALA A 160 -9.63 30.59 -3.03
CA ALA A 160 -8.33 30.62 -2.33
C ALA A 160 -8.27 29.99 -0.93
N LYS A 161 -7.74 28.76 -0.83
CA LYS A 161 -7.17 28.23 0.42
C LYS A 161 -5.90 27.44 0.13
N THR A 162 -4.89 27.79 0.91
CA THR A 162 -3.55 27.21 1.06
C THR A 162 -3.59 25.68 1.16
N PRO A 163 -2.57 24.97 0.62
CA PRO A 163 -2.50 23.52 0.77
C PRO A 163 -2.42 23.20 2.26
N THR A 164 -3.33 22.36 2.74
CA THR A 164 -3.24 21.85 4.11
C THR A 164 -2.08 20.86 4.11
N PRO A 165 -0.94 21.15 4.79
CA PRO A 165 0.18 20.23 4.82
C PRO A 165 -0.27 18.98 5.56
N GLU A 166 0.02 17.81 4.99
CA GLU A 166 0.05 16.57 5.77
C GLU A 166 0.87 16.84 7.05
N PRO A 167 0.44 16.40 8.24
CA PRO A 167 1.23 16.59 9.44
C PRO A 167 2.55 15.84 9.24
N PHE A 168 3.63 16.57 8.96
CA PHE A 168 4.97 16.01 8.95
C PHE A 168 5.24 15.47 10.36
N ASP A 169 5.57 14.19 10.44
CA ASP A 169 6.07 13.60 11.68
C ASP A 169 7.30 14.41 12.12
N SER A 170 7.17 15.11 13.24
CA SER A 170 8.25 15.95 13.77
C SER A 170 9.45 15.08 14.13
N GLU A 171 10.64 15.51 13.76
CA GLU A 171 11.87 14.78 14.11
C GLU A 171 12.09 14.87 15.63
N THR A 172 12.12 13.72 16.28
CA THR A 172 12.27 13.62 17.75
C THR A 172 13.73 13.48 18.18
N ARG A 173 14.64 13.16 17.24
CA ARG A 173 16.07 12.96 17.54
C ARG A 173 16.85 14.25 17.43
N LYS A 174 17.67 14.54 18.44
CA LYS A 174 18.55 15.71 18.45
C LYS A 174 19.77 15.53 17.56
N VAL A 175 20.26 16.63 16.99
CA VAL A 175 21.48 16.65 16.18
C VAL A 175 22.70 16.73 17.09
N ILE A 176 23.58 15.74 16.99
CA ILE A 176 24.84 15.69 17.76
C ILE A 176 26.04 16.22 16.96
N HIS A 177 25.97 16.19 15.62
CA HIS A 177 27.03 16.71 14.76
C HIS A 177 26.46 17.28 13.46
N MET A 178 27.07 18.36 12.98
CA MET A 178 26.69 19.07 11.76
C MET A 178 27.94 19.31 10.91
N GLN A 179 27.85 19.02 9.62
CA GLN A 179 28.85 19.37 8.62
C GLN A 179 28.14 19.93 7.39
N CYS A 180 28.64 21.04 6.85
CA CYS A 180 28.08 21.65 5.64
C CYS A 180 29.21 21.90 4.64
N ASN A 181 28.94 21.60 3.37
CA ASN A 181 29.80 21.92 2.25
C ASN A 181 29.01 22.78 1.25
N LEU A 182 29.70 23.74 0.64
CA LEU A 182 29.14 24.63 -0.38
C LEU A 182 30.05 24.57 -1.60
N GLU A 183 29.50 24.04 -2.68
CA GLU A 183 30.19 23.94 -3.95
C GLU A 183 29.53 24.89 -4.95
N ARG A 184 30.33 25.55 -5.78
CA ARG A 184 29.79 26.41 -6.82
C ARG A 184 29.53 25.56 -8.06
N SER A 185 28.30 25.61 -8.56
CA SER A 185 27.88 24.88 -9.76
C SER A 185 28.76 25.24 -10.98
N GLU A 186 28.88 24.32 -11.95
CA GLU A 186 29.71 24.48 -13.16
C GLU A 186 29.35 25.71 -13.99
N ASP A 187 28.07 26.08 -14.00
CA ASP A 187 27.54 27.31 -14.63
C ASP A 187 27.85 28.59 -13.84
N LYS A 188 28.47 28.46 -12.66
CA LYS A 188 28.78 29.52 -11.68
C LYS A 188 27.58 30.33 -11.22
N ALA A 189 26.35 29.90 -11.53
CA ALA A 189 25.13 30.66 -11.30
C ALA A 189 24.50 30.34 -9.94
N ARG A 190 24.80 29.19 -9.34
CA ARG A 190 24.19 28.70 -8.09
C ARG A 190 25.22 28.05 -7.16
N TRP A 191 24.90 28.03 -5.88
CA TRP A 191 25.65 27.30 -4.86
C TRP A 191 24.91 26.02 -4.53
N HIS A 192 25.61 24.89 -4.60
CA HIS A 192 25.12 23.59 -4.18
C HIS A 192 25.54 23.35 -2.73
N LEU A 193 24.55 23.28 -1.85
CA LEU A 193 24.73 22.98 -0.44
C LEU A 193 24.60 21.48 -0.21
N THR A 194 25.56 20.91 0.51
CA THR A 194 25.47 19.55 1.08
C THR A 194 25.57 19.64 2.60
N LEU A 195 24.48 19.31 3.29
CA LEU A 195 24.38 19.29 4.75
C LEU A 195 24.35 17.85 5.25
N LEU A 196 25.31 17.48 6.09
CA LEU A 196 25.38 16.22 6.79
C LEU A 196 25.07 16.42 8.26
N LEU A 197 24.05 15.72 8.74
CA LEU A 197 23.60 15.71 10.13
C LEU A 197 23.82 14.32 10.72
N VAL A 198 24.41 14.26 11.91
CA VAL A 198 24.43 13.04 12.72
C VAL A 198 23.48 13.24 13.88
N LEU A 199 22.50 12.34 14.00
CA LEU A 199 21.50 12.37 15.06
C LEU A 199 21.96 11.54 16.28
N GLU A 200 21.29 11.69 17.42
CA GLU A 200 21.67 11.04 18.69
C GLU A 200 21.65 9.50 18.66
N ASP A 201 20.86 8.90 17.77
CA ASP A 201 20.84 7.45 17.49
C ASP A 201 21.98 7.01 16.55
N ARG A 202 22.88 7.94 16.20
CA ARG A 202 23.95 7.81 15.20
C ARG A 202 23.44 7.63 13.77
N LEU A 203 22.19 8.00 13.48
CA LEU A 203 21.71 8.08 12.10
C LEU A 203 22.41 9.22 11.37
N HIS A 204 22.97 8.92 10.21
CA HIS A 204 23.57 9.90 9.30
C HIS A 204 22.52 10.31 8.27
N ARG A 205 22.23 11.61 8.20
CA ARG A 205 21.29 12.20 7.25
C ARG A 205 22.04 13.21 6.39
N GLN A 206 22.06 12.97 5.08
CA GLN A 206 22.64 13.87 4.10
C GLN A 206 21.52 14.53 3.30
N LEU A 207 21.55 15.86 3.24
CA LEU A 207 20.61 16.70 2.52
C LEU A 207 21.38 17.55 1.51
N THR A 208 20.87 17.64 0.29
CA THR A 208 21.45 18.46 -0.77
C THR A 208 20.44 19.48 -1.27
N TYR A 209 20.89 20.69 -1.57
CA TYR A 209 20.00 21.78 -1.97
C TYR A 209 20.72 22.81 -2.84
N ASP A 210 20.07 23.28 -3.89
CA ASP A 210 20.58 24.37 -4.72
C ASP A 210 20.12 25.71 -4.13
N LEU A 211 21.05 26.44 -3.50
CA LEU A 211 20.77 27.72 -2.88
C LEU A 211 20.43 28.80 -3.91
N LEU A 212 19.32 29.48 -3.65
CA LEU A 212 18.93 30.70 -4.34
C LEU A 212 19.54 31.93 -3.65
N PRO A 213 19.77 33.03 -4.37
CA PRO A 213 20.31 34.27 -3.78
C PRO A 213 19.44 34.90 -2.69
N THR A 214 18.16 34.53 -2.63
CA THR A 214 17.18 35.02 -1.66
C THR A 214 17.09 34.15 -0.40
N ASP A 215 17.76 32.99 -0.39
CA ASP A 215 17.62 32.03 0.71
C ASP A 215 18.38 32.51 1.95
N SER A 216 17.70 32.48 3.09
CA SER A 216 18.31 32.80 4.38
C SER A 216 18.57 31.52 5.19
N ALA A 217 19.61 31.55 6.03
CA ALA A 217 19.92 30.45 6.93
C ALA A 217 18.77 30.16 7.93
N GLN A 218 18.01 31.21 8.30
CA GLN A 218 16.88 31.07 9.22
C GLN A 218 15.69 30.37 8.57
N ASP A 219 15.38 30.73 7.33
CA ASP A 219 14.27 30.12 6.58
C ASP A 219 14.58 28.66 6.26
N LEU A 220 15.81 28.37 5.81
CA LEU A 220 16.23 27.01 5.54
C LEU A 220 16.18 26.13 6.80
N ALA A 221 16.63 26.63 7.95
CA ALA A 221 16.51 25.89 9.21
C ALA A 221 15.05 25.69 9.65
N ALA A 222 14.17 26.67 9.39
CA ALA A 222 12.75 26.55 9.69
C ALA A 222 12.07 25.49 8.82
N GLU A 223 12.39 25.45 7.52
CA GLU A 223 11.88 24.44 6.59
C GLU A 223 12.35 23.05 6.96
N LEU A 224 13.63 22.87 7.31
CA LEU A 224 14.16 21.58 7.71
C LEU A 224 13.47 21.01 8.96
N VAL A 225 13.02 21.88 9.86
CA VAL A 225 12.23 21.48 11.02
C VAL A 225 10.78 21.19 10.62
N HIS A 226 10.19 22.06 9.80
CA HIS A 226 8.82 21.90 9.29
C HIS A 226 8.63 20.56 8.56
N TYR A 227 9.62 20.15 7.76
CA TYR A 227 9.61 18.89 7.02
C TYR A 227 10.09 17.68 7.83
N GLY A 228 10.35 17.83 9.12
CA GLY A 228 10.74 16.72 9.99
C GLY A 228 12.15 16.18 9.71
N PHE A 229 13.06 17.00 9.18
CA PHE A 229 14.47 16.63 9.02
C PHE A 229 15.32 16.96 10.24
N VAL A 230 14.88 17.88 11.10
CA VAL A 230 15.62 18.40 12.25
C VAL A 230 14.65 18.65 13.41
N HIS A 231 15.10 18.38 14.63
CA HIS A 231 14.34 18.65 15.85
C HIS A 231 14.17 20.16 16.09
N GLU A 232 13.00 20.59 16.57
CA GLU A 232 12.66 22.00 16.88
C GLU A 232 13.73 22.70 17.75
N ASP A 233 14.15 22.07 18.86
CA ASP A 233 15.22 22.58 19.74
C ASP A 233 16.56 22.87 19.05
N ASP A 234 16.87 22.23 17.93
CA ASP A 234 18.14 22.41 17.22
C ASP A 234 18.05 23.46 16.10
N ARG A 235 16.85 23.98 15.81
CA ARG A 235 16.62 25.08 14.85
C ARG A 235 17.56 26.28 15.06
N PRO A 236 17.70 26.88 16.26
CA PRO A 236 18.53 28.08 16.42
C PRO A 236 20.01 27.78 16.21
N LYS A 237 20.47 26.58 16.62
CA LYS A 237 21.88 26.17 16.43
C LYS A 237 22.18 25.93 14.96
N LEU A 238 21.26 25.27 14.25
CA LEU A 238 21.40 24.99 12.82
C LEU A 238 21.39 26.29 12.01
N ALA A 239 20.49 27.22 12.30
CA ALA A 239 20.45 28.53 11.64
C ALA A 239 21.78 29.28 11.82
N ALA A 240 22.30 29.38 13.05
CA ALA A 240 23.57 30.03 13.32
C ALA A 240 24.76 29.33 12.62
N PHE A 241 24.73 27.99 12.57
CA PHE A 241 25.74 27.20 11.86
C PHE A 241 25.72 27.47 10.35
N LEU A 242 24.55 27.43 9.73
CA LEU A 242 24.36 27.73 8.31
C LEU A 242 24.76 29.17 7.99
N GLU A 243 24.38 30.13 8.81
CA GLU A 243 24.75 31.54 8.63
C GLU A 243 26.26 31.76 8.69
N SER A 244 26.95 31.11 9.64
CA SER A 244 28.41 31.15 9.72
C SER A 244 29.06 30.55 8.47
N THR A 245 28.45 29.49 7.91
CA THR A 245 28.92 28.85 6.68
C THR A 245 28.68 29.76 5.48
N PHE A 246 27.49 30.34 5.35
CA PHE A 246 27.15 31.25 4.27
C PHE A 246 28.07 32.47 4.26
N LEU A 247 28.35 33.07 5.42
CA LEU A 247 29.30 34.17 5.53
C LEU A 247 30.72 33.78 5.13
N LYS A 248 31.19 32.57 5.49
CA LYS A 248 32.51 32.08 5.11
C LYS A 248 32.66 31.89 3.60
N TYR A 249 31.64 31.39 2.92
CA TYR A 249 31.71 31.05 1.49
C TYR A 249 31.23 32.19 0.56
N LEU A 250 30.23 32.97 0.99
CA LEU A 250 29.72 34.14 0.25
C LEU A 250 30.49 35.42 0.56
N GLY A 251 31.00 35.57 1.79
CA GLY A 251 31.83 36.70 2.20
C GLY A 251 33.30 36.58 1.79
N ALA A 252 33.76 35.41 1.37
CA ALA A 252 35.09 35.19 0.81
C ALA A 252 35.16 35.41 -0.71
N GLN A 253 34.53 36.49 -1.21
CA GLN A 253 34.85 37.01 -2.54
C GLN A 253 35.95 38.07 -2.43
N PRO A 254 37.05 37.99 -3.21
CA PRO A 254 37.89 39.15 -3.48
C PRO A 254 37.16 40.20 -4.33
#